data_AF-A0AAN1ZXB8-F1
#
_entry.id   AF-A0AAN1ZXB8-F1
#
_cell.length_a   1.000
_cell.length_b   1.000
_cell.length_c   1.000
_cell.angle_alpha   90.00
_cell.angle_beta   90.00
_cell.angle_gamma   90.00
#
_symmetry.space_group_name_H-M   'P 1'
#
loop_
_entity.id
_entity.type
_entity.pdbx_description
1 polymer ?
#
loop_
_entity_poly.entity_id
_entity_poly.type
_entity_poly.pdbx_seq_one_letter_code
_entity_poly.pdbx_strand_id
1 'polypeptide(L)'
;MENNRIQILKEILLDLHHGASPESVQELFNQHFKGVSALEISMMEHELMASEDGVTFEDVMSLCNVHANLFKGAIADVEVADADQEGHPVYVFKQENLALRSAILRIRRIIENISKPENEPFKSDLLNGLKHQMTLLGQFHNHYTRKEKLFFPIMERYGHDSPPKVMWRVDDDIRKLF
;
A
#
# COMPACT_ATOMS: atom_id res chain seq x y z
N MET A 1 17.35 -18.76 12.22
CA MET A 1 17.59 -17.30 12.36
C MET A 1 16.39 -16.51 11.85
N GLU A 2 15.74 -16.90 10.74
CA GLU A 2 14.50 -16.25 10.24
C GLU A 2 13.32 -16.33 11.22
N ASN A 3 13.01 -17.49 11.82
CA ASN A 3 11.90 -17.59 12.79
C ASN A 3 12.02 -16.65 13.99
N ASN A 4 13.24 -16.33 14.44
CA ASN A 4 13.42 -15.38 15.55
C ASN A 4 13.10 -13.94 15.10
N ARG A 5 13.44 -13.58 13.86
CA ARG A 5 13.12 -12.26 13.31
C ARG A 5 11.61 -12.09 13.11
N ILE A 6 10.93 -13.10 12.58
CA ILE A 6 9.47 -13.07 12.41
C ILE A 6 8.77 -12.94 13.76
N GLN A 7 9.24 -13.66 14.78
CA GLN A 7 8.70 -13.57 16.14
C GLN A 7 8.88 -12.18 16.76
N ILE A 8 10.08 -11.58 16.67
CA ILE A 8 10.32 -10.21 17.16
C ILE A 8 9.42 -9.22 16.42
N LEU A 9 9.28 -9.38 15.10
CA LEU A 9 8.43 -8.52 14.30
C LEU A 9 6.96 -8.61 14.74
N LYS A 10 6.47 -9.83 14.98
CA LYS A 10 5.14 -10.11 15.51
C LYS A 10 4.92 -9.44 16.88
N GLU A 11 5.88 -9.57 17.79
CA GLU A 11 5.82 -8.96 19.13
C GLU A 11 5.75 -7.43 19.06
N ILE A 12 6.57 -6.79 18.22
CA ILE A 12 6.53 -5.34 17.98
C ILE A 12 5.12 -4.88 17.54
N LEU A 13 4.46 -5.65 16.68
CA LEU A 13 3.11 -5.33 16.22
C LEU A 13 2.03 -5.58 17.27
N LEU A 14 2.18 -6.63 18.07
CA LEU A 14 1.27 -6.92 19.20
C LEU A 14 1.37 -5.83 20.27
N ASP A 15 2.56 -5.33 20.56
CA ASP A 15 2.73 -4.22 21.50
C ASP A 15 2.02 -2.96 21.01
N LEU A 16 2.12 -2.68 19.71
CA LEU A 16 1.38 -1.58 19.09
C LEU A 16 -0.14 -1.78 19.18
N HIS A 17 -0.62 -3.00 18.99
CA HIS A 17 -2.05 -3.35 19.16
C HIS A 17 -2.52 -3.15 20.60
N HIS A 18 -1.69 -3.51 21.58
CA HIS A 18 -1.97 -3.33 23.01
C HIS A 18 -1.81 -1.88 23.51
N GLY A 19 -1.53 -0.92 22.61
CA GLY A 19 -1.53 0.51 22.91
C GLY A 19 -0.15 1.11 23.17
N ALA A 20 0.94 0.43 22.81
CA ALA A 20 2.26 1.07 22.77
C ALA A 20 2.27 2.24 21.77
N SER A 21 3.15 3.22 21.99
CA SER A 21 3.22 4.38 21.11
C SER A 21 3.93 4.02 19.80
N PRO A 22 3.56 4.64 18.65
CA PRO A 22 4.26 4.44 17.39
C PRO A 22 5.77 4.71 17.50
N GLU A 23 6.17 5.68 18.33
CA GLU A 23 7.57 6.04 18.55
C GLU A 23 8.34 4.93 19.28
N SER A 24 7.78 4.35 20.34
CA SER A 24 8.44 3.26 21.08
C SER A 24 8.57 2.00 20.22
N VAL A 25 7.55 1.71 19.42
CA VAL A 25 7.52 0.58 18.50
C VAL A 25 8.54 0.78 17.37
N GLN A 26 8.67 2.02 16.86
CA GLN A 26 9.70 2.38 15.86
C GLN A 26 11.12 2.24 16.41
N GLU A 27 11.35 2.65 17.66
CA GLU A 27 12.65 2.50 18.30
C GLU A 27 13.03 1.03 18.44
N LEU A 28 12.11 0.21 18.95
CA LEU A 28 12.30 -1.24 19.08
C LEU A 28 12.54 -1.90 17.72
N PHE A 29 11.79 -1.51 16.69
CA PHE A 29 12.01 -1.96 15.33
C PHE A 29 13.43 -1.62 14.83
N ASN A 30 13.89 -0.38 15.02
CA ASN A 30 15.22 0.05 14.57
C ASN A 30 16.38 -0.64 15.33
N GLN A 31 16.15 -1.12 16.56
CA GLN A 31 17.14 -1.90 17.31
C GLN A 31 17.35 -3.30 16.71
N HIS A 32 16.28 -3.91 16.18
CA HIS A 32 16.30 -5.28 15.68
C HIS A 32 16.39 -5.40 14.15
N PHE A 33 15.96 -4.37 13.43
CA PHE A 33 15.84 -4.37 11.97
C PHE A 33 16.51 -3.14 11.36
N LYS A 34 17.49 -3.38 10.49
CA LYS A 34 17.95 -2.39 9.51
C LYS A 34 17.12 -2.42 8.23
N GLY A 35 16.46 -3.55 8.01
CA GLY A 35 15.44 -3.72 7.01
C GLY A 35 14.66 -5.01 7.21
N VAL A 36 13.50 -5.07 6.57
CA VAL A 36 12.59 -6.21 6.57
C VAL A 36 12.17 -6.51 5.13
N SER A 37 12.16 -7.78 4.74
CA SER A 37 11.72 -8.18 3.41
C SER A 37 10.19 -8.26 3.35
N ALA A 38 9.63 -8.15 2.14
CA ALA A 38 8.20 -8.38 1.92
C ALA A 38 7.76 -9.80 2.35
N LEU A 39 8.67 -10.79 2.25
CA LEU A 39 8.41 -12.15 2.69
C LEU A 39 8.29 -12.24 4.22
N GLU A 40 9.21 -11.62 4.97
CA GLU A 40 9.16 -11.58 6.44
C GLU A 40 7.86 -10.91 6.93
N ILE A 41 7.43 -9.82 6.29
CA ILE A 41 6.14 -9.17 6.59
C ILE A 41 4.99 -10.15 6.31
N SER A 42 4.95 -10.77 5.14
CA SER A 42 3.87 -11.69 4.78
C SER A 42 3.79 -12.90 5.72
N MET A 43 4.93 -13.46 6.12
CA MET A 43 4.97 -14.60 7.05
C MET A 43 4.49 -14.19 8.44
N MET A 44 4.92 -13.03 8.93
CA MET A 44 4.46 -12.49 10.21
C MET A 44 2.95 -12.18 10.19
N GLU A 45 2.42 -11.59 9.11
CA GLU A 45 0.97 -11.36 8.96
C GLU A 45 0.19 -12.68 8.97
N HIS A 46 0.72 -13.72 8.32
CA HIS A 46 0.13 -15.06 8.36
C HIS A 46 0.12 -15.64 9.78
N GLU A 47 1.22 -15.55 10.51
CA GLU A 47 1.32 -16.02 11.90
C GLU A 47 0.40 -15.26 12.86
N LEU A 48 0.25 -13.94 12.68
CA LEU A 48 -0.71 -13.14 13.45
C LEU A 48 -2.15 -13.61 13.21
N MET A 49 -2.52 -13.80 11.94
CA MET A 49 -3.86 -14.26 11.58
C MET A 49 -4.15 -15.71 12.01
N ALA A 50 -3.12 -16.55 12.12
CA ALA A 50 -3.24 -17.94 12.53
C ALA A 50 -3.15 -18.15 14.05
N SER A 51 -2.75 -17.13 14.81
CA SER A 51 -2.53 -17.24 16.26
C SER A 51 -3.82 -17.10 17.08
N GLU A 52 -3.85 -17.74 18.26
CA GLU A 52 -4.93 -17.59 19.25
C GLU A 52 -4.79 -16.32 20.11
N ASP A 53 -3.89 -15.40 19.72
CA ASP A 53 -3.52 -14.20 20.49
C ASP A 53 -4.64 -13.13 20.54
N GLY A 54 -5.83 -13.45 20.02
CA GLY A 54 -7.01 -12.57 20.03
C GLY A 54 -6.99 -11.46 18.98
N VAL A 55 -5.97 -11.45 18.09
CA VAL A 55 -5.83 -10.48 17.01
C VAL A 55 -6.82 -10.81 15.89
N THR A 56 -7.77 -9.91 15.63
CA THR A 56 -8.75 -10.07 14.56
C THR A 56 -8.19 -9.61 13.20
N PHE A 57 -8.89 -9.96 12.11
CA PHE A 57 -8.55 -9.43 10.79
C PHE A 57 -8.63 -7.90 10.74
N GLU A 58 -9.62 -7.30 11.42
CA GLU A 58 -9.75 -5.86 11.60
C GLU A 58 -8.55 -5.25 12.32
N ASP A 59 -7.99 -5.95 13.31
CA ASP A 59 -6.79 -5.51 14.02
C ASP A 59 -5.58 -5.51 13.09
N VAL A 60 -5.36 -6.60 12.34
CA VAL A 60 -4.29 -6.68 11.32
C VAL A 60 -4.42 -5.55 10.29
N MET A 61 -5.64 -5.23 9.85
CA MET A 61 -5.89 -4.11 8.93
C MET A 61 -5.54 -2.74 9.52
N SER A 62 -5.91 -2.48 10.78
CA SER A 62 -5.58 -1.24 11.49
C SER A 62 -4.07 -1.07 11.63
N LEU A 63 -3.42 -2.18 11.99
CA LEU A 63 -1.98 -2.36 12.11
C LEU A 63 -1.26 -2.10 10.78
N CYS A 64 -1.74 -2.60 9.64
CA CYS A 64 -1.11 -2.38 8.32
C CYS A 64 -0.88 -0.89 7.98
N ASN A 65 -1.79 0.03 8.35
CA ASN A 65 -1.62 1.46 8.07
C ASN A 65 -0.51 2.10 8.91
N VAL A 66 -0.35 1.67 10.16
CA VAL A 66 0.71 2.14 11.06
C VAL A 66 2.05 1.48 10.67
N HIS A 67 2.01 0.22 10.25
CA HIS A 67 3.22 -0.54 9.93
C HIS A 67 3.77 -0.21 8.54
N ALA A 68 2.93 0.17 7.57
CA ALA A 68 3.43 0.73 6.31
C ALA A 68 4.31 1.97 6.54
N ASN A 69 4.05 2.75 7.60
CA ASN A 69 4.94 3.83 8.03
C ASN A 69 6.16 3.31 8.80
N LEU A 70 5.99 2.31 9.66
CA LEU A 70 7.08 1.64 10.40
C LEU A 70 8.15 1.05 9.45
N PHE A 71 7.71 0.44 8.35
CA PHE A 71 8.55 -0.20 7.34
C PHE A 71 9.00 0.76 6.24
N LYS A 72 8.51 2.00 6.23
CA LYS A 72 8.82 2.96 5.17
C LYS A 72 10.31 3.28 5.15
N GLY A 73 10.99 2.87 4.08
CA GLY A 73 12.44 3.03 3.94
C GLY A 73 13.28 1.94 4.62
N ALA A 74 12.63 1.00 5.32
CA ALA A 74 13.25 -0.21 5.87
C ALA A 74 12.88 -1.48 5.07
N ILE A 75 11.93 -1.42 4.13
CA ILE A 75 11.69 -2.56 3.25
C ILE A 75 12.93 -2.75 2.39
N ALA A 76 13.60 -3.90 2.56
CA ALA A 76 14.73 -4.25 1.71
C ALA A 76 14.20 -4.48 0.28
N ASP A 77 14.76 -3.75 -0.68
CA ASP A 77 14.44 -3.98 -2.08
C ASP A 77 14.82 -5.41 -2.45
N VAL A 78 13.81 -6.19 -2.85
CA VAL A 78 14.06 -7.48 -3.50
C VAL A 78 14.31 -7.13 -4.96
N GLU A 79 15.58 -7.07 -5.35
CA GLU A 79 15.95 -7.01 -6.76
C GLU A 79 15.55 -8.34 -7.42
N VAL A 80 14.36 -8.35 -8.01
CA VAL A 80 13.96 -9.39 -8.95
C VAL A 80 14.55 -9.00 -10.29
N ALA A 81 15.45 -9.84 -10.83
CA ALA A 81 16.01 -9.64 -12.15
C ALA A 81 14.90 -9.35 -13.18
N ASP A 82 15.13 -8.38 -14.06
CA ASP A 82 14.23 -7.98 -15.14
C ASP A 82 12.90 -7.32 -14.70
N ALA A 83 12.64 -7.13 -13.39
CA ALA A 83 11.38 -6.54 -12.93
C ALA A 83 11.18 -5.07 -13.36
N ASP A 84 12.27 -4.38 -13.68
CA ASP A 84 12.27 -3.01 -14.21
C ASP A 84 12.39 -2.95 -15.74
N GLN A 85 12.40 -4.09 -16.42
CA GLN A 85 12.40 -4.14 -17.89
C GLN A 85 11.03 -3.73 -18.45
N GLU A 86 11.04 -2.93 -19.52
CA GLU A 86 9.82 -2.57 -20.23
C GLU A 86 9.05 -3.81 -20.71
N GLY A 87 7.74 -3.82 -20.46
CA GLY A 87 6.86 -4.95 -20.75
C GLY A 87 6.75 -5.99 -19.64
N HIS A 88 7.64 -5.98 -18.64
CA HIS A 88 7.49 -6.85 -17.47
C HIS A 88 6.22 -6.48 -16.66
N PRO A 89 5.41 -7.44 -16.17
CA PRO A 89 4.17 -7.12 -15.45
C PRO A 89 4.37 -6.18 -14.26
N VAL A 90 5.41 -6.41 -13.45
CA VAL A 90 5.73 -5.53 -12.31
C VAL A 90 6.08 -4.12 -12.77
N TYR A 91 6.85 -3.97 -13.85
CA TYR A 91 7.17 -2.68 -14.44
C TYR A 91 5.89 -1.94 -14.86
N VAL A 92 4.98 -2.61 -15.57
CA VAL A 92 3.70 -2.01 -16.00
C VAL A 92 2.90 -1.50 -14.79
N PHE A 93 2.76 -2.30 -13.74
CA PHE A 93 2.04 -1.89 -12.53
C PHE A 93 2.74 -0.71 -11.81
N LYS A 94 4.08 -0.68 -11.77
CA LYS A 94 4.83 0.48 -11.25
C LYS A 94 4.54 1.74 -12.06
N GLN A 95 4.55 1.66 -13.40
CA GLN A 95 4.26 2.80 -14.26
C GLN A 95 2.81 3.30 -14.11
N GLU A 96 1.85 2.38 -13.97
CA GLU A 96 0.45 2.73 -13.71
C GLU A 96 0.31 3.47 -12.38
N ASN A 97 0.97 3.01 -11.32
CA ASN A 97 0.98 3.70 -10.03
C ASN A 97 1.58 5.11 -10.14
N LEU A 98 2.65 5.28 -10.91
CA LEU A 98 3.24 6.61 -11.17
C LEU A 98 2.27 7.53 -11.93
N ALA A 99 1.57 6.99 -12.93
CA ALA A 99 0.58 7.74 -13.69
C ALA A 99 -0.62 8.17 -12.82
N LEU A 100 -1.15 7.28 -11.99
CA LEU A 100 -2.23 7.58 -11.03
C LEU A 100 -1.79 8.64 -10.03
N ARG A 101 -0.60 8.50 -9.43
CA ARG A 101 -0.03 9.50 -8.52
C ARG A 101 0.08 10.87 -9.18
N SER A 102 0.54 10.90 -10.43
CA SER A 102 0.67 12.14 -11.20
C SER A 102 -0.70 12.78 -11.48
N ALA A 103 -1.74 11.99 -11.76
CA ALA A 103 -3.10 12.48 -11.94
C ALA A 103 -3.64 13.12 -10.65
N ILE A 104 -3.46 12.48 -9.50
CA ILE A 104 -3.85 13.01 -8.18
C ILE A 104 -3.17 14.36 -7.90
N LEU A 105 -1.87 14.47 -8.14
CA LEU A 105 -1.14 15.73 -7.94
C LEU A 105 -1.67 16.86 -8.85
N ARG A 106 -1.99 16.55 -10.11
CA ARG A 106 -2.59 17.53 -11.04
C ARG A 106 -4.01 17.92 -10.61
N ILE A 107 -4.83 16.97 -10.17
CA ILE A 107 -6.17 17.24 -9.63
C ILE A 107 -6.09 18.21 -8.46
N ARG A 108 -5.22 17.94 -7.48
CA ARG A 108 -5.02 18.82 -6.31
C ARG A 108 -4.65 20.23 -6.74
N ARG A 109 -3.66 20.36 -7.64
CA ARG A 109 -3.24 21.66 -8.16
C ARG A 109 -4.38 22.39 -8.88
N ILE A 110 -5.19 21.71 -9.67
CA ILE A 110 -6.33 22.34 -10.37
C ILE A 110 -7.35 22.84 -9.33
N ILE A 111 -7.73 22.01 -8.36
CA ILE A 111 -8.68 22.37 -7.29
C ILE A 111 -8.18 23.59 -6.49
N GLU A 112 -6.90 23.66 -6.16
CA GLU A 112 -6.30 24.79 -5.44
C GLU A 112 -6.33 26.11 -6.25
N ASN A 113 -6.35 26.03 -7.59
CA ASN A 113 -6.23 27.19 -8.45
C ASN A 113 -7.56 27.63 -9.09
N ILE A 114 -8.56 26.75 -9.16
CA ILE A 114 -9.81 27.01 -9.89
C ILE A 114 -10.66 28.14 -9.30
N SER A 115 -10.56 28.37 -7.99
CA SER A 115 -11.31 29.41 -7.28
C SER A 115 -10.58 30.75 -7.20
N LYS A 116 -9.37 30.84 -7.74
CA LYS A 116 -8.55 32.05 -7.65
C LYS A 116 -9.01 33.10 -8.67
N PRO A 117 -9.20 34.38 -8.28
CA PRO A 117 -9.69 35.44 -9.17
C PRO A 117 -8.86 35.61 -10.45
N GLU A 118 -7.53 35.47 -10.37
CA GLU A 118 -6.62 35.56 -11.51
C GLU A 118 -6.83 34.46 -12.56
N ASN A 119 -7.48 33.35 -12.19
CA ASN A 119 -7.75 32.21 -13.06
C ASN A 119 -9.19 32.18 -13.59
N GLU A 120 -10.04 33.15 -13.24
CA GLU A 120 -11.43 33.20 -13.73
C GLU A 120 -11.53 33.14 -15.27
N PRO A 121 -10.64 33.80 -16.06
CA PRO A 121 -10.66 33.68 -17.52
C PRO A 121 -10.39 32.24 -18.04
N PHE A 122 -9.64 31.43 -17.28
CA PHE A 122 -9.22 30.08 -17.65
C PHE A 122 -10.04 28.98 -16.98
N LYS A 123 -11.09 29.35 -16.24
CA LYS A 123 -11.87 28.42 -15.40
C LYS A 123 -12.48 27.27 -16.20
N SER A 124 -12.95 27.53 -17.41
CA SER A 124 -13.47 26.50 -18.31
C SER A 124 -12.40 25.45 -18.66
N ASP A 125 -11.20 25.91 -18.97
CA ASP A 125 -10.07 25.03 -19.32
C ASP A 125 -9.60 24.23 -18.10
N LEU A 126 -9.57 24.86 -16.92
CA LEU A 126 -9.28 24.18 -15.65
C LEU A 126 -10.31 23.10 -15.34
N LEU A 127 -11.61 23.35 -15.57
CA LEU A 127 -12.66 22.34 -15.41
C LEU A 127 -12.50 21.18 -16.40
N ASN A 128 -12.16 21.47 -17.65
CA ASN A 128 -11.91 20.44 -18.66
C ASN A 128 -10.68 19.60 -18.29
N GLY A 129 -9.60 20.25 -17.84
CA GLY A 129 -8.41 19.59 -17.32
C GLY A 129 -8.74 18.70 -16.13
N LEU A 130 -9.55 19.17 -15.18
CA LEU A 130 -10.00 18.40 -14.03
C LEU A 130 -10.76 17.14 -14.47
N LYS A 131 -11.76 17.28 -15.36
CA LYS A 131 -12.51 16.14 -15.90
C LYS A 131 -11.59 15.10 -16.52
N HIS A 132 -10.63 15.54 -17.34
CA HIS A 132 -9.67 14.65 -17.97
C HIS A 132 -8.80 13.91 -16.93
N GLN A 133 -8.28 14.61 -15.92
CA GLN A 133 -7.50 13.96 -14.87
C GLN A 133 -8.34 13.00 -14.01
N MET A 134 -9.61 13.31 -13.75
CA MET A 134 -10.54 12.39 -13.08
C MET A 134 -10.77 11.12 -13.90
N THR A 135 -10.93 11.23 -15.23
CA THR A 135 -11.02 10.06 -16.12
C THR A 135 -9.77 9.20 -16.08
N LEU A 136 -8.57 9.81 -16.06
CA LEU A 136 -7.31 9.10 -15.92
C LEU A 136 -7.18 8.42 -14.55
N LEU A 137 -7.58 9.12 -13.48
CA LEU A 137 -7.58 8.56 -12.14
C LEU A 137 -8.49 7.33 -12.08
N GLY A 138 -9.70 7.40 -12.64
CA GLY A 138 -10.66 6.29 -12.69
C GLY A 138 -10.14 5.01 -13.38
N GLN A 139 -9.03 5.08 -14.12
CA GLN A 139 -8.35 3.89 -14.64
C GLN A 139 -7.77 2.99 -13.53
N PHE A 140 -7.70 3.46 -12.28
CA PHE A 140 -7.34 2.61 -11.14
C PHE A 140 -8.25 1.38 -11.05
N HIS A 141 -9.52 1.46 -11.51
CA HIS A 141 -10.42 0.31 -11.51
C HIS A 141 -9.84 -0.86 -12.32
N ASN A 142 -9.32 -0.56 -13.51
CA ASN A 142 -8.67 -1.56 -14.37
C ASN A 142 -7.38 -2.09 -13.74
N HIS A 143 -6.61 -1.21 -13.10
CA HIS A 143 -5.38 -1.58 -12.38
C HIS A 143 -5.68 -2.58 -11.23
N TYR A 144 -6.64 -2.25 -10.36
CA TYR A 144 -7.03 -3.13 -9.25
C TYR A 144 -7.64 -4.43 -9.76
N THR A 145 -8.52 -4.39 -10.76
CA THR A 145 -9.09 -5.62 -11.33
C THR A 145 -8.02 -6.55 -11.90
N ARG A 146 -6.99 -6.03 -12.57
CA ARG A 146 -5.87 -6.88 -13.03
C ARG A 146 -5.04 -7.40 -11.86
N LYS A 147 -4.77 -6.56 -10.84
CA LYS A 147 -4.06 -6.96 -9.62
C LYS A 147 -4.74 -8.15 -8.96
N GLU A 148 -6.04 -8.01 -8.74
CA GLU A 148 -6.93 -8.98 -8.08
C GLU A 148 -7.09 -10.28 -8.86
N LYS A 149 -7.10 -10.22 -10.20
CA LYS A 149 -7.31 -11.41 -11.03
C LYS A 149 -6.02 -12.12 -11.44
N LEU A 150 -4.88 -11.43 -11.42
CA LEU A 150 -3.61 -11.98 -11.91
C LEU A 150 -2.64 -12.30 -10.77
N PHE A 151 -2.40 -11.35 -9.85
CA PHE A 151 -1.39 -11.53 -8.81
C PHE A 151 -1.94 -12.26 -7.59
N PHE A 152 -3.11 -11.85 -7.10
CA PHE A 152 -3.67 -12.41 -5.86
C PHE A 152 -3.87 -13.93 -5.92
N PRO A 153 -4.42 -14.52 -7.00
CA PRO A 153 -4.60 -15.97 -7.06
C PRO A 153 -3.26 -16.73 -7.05
N ILE A 154 -2.19 -16.13 -7.61
CA ILE A 154 -0.86 -16.71 -7.58
C ILE A 154 -0.32 -16.65 -6.14
N MET A 155 -0.40 -15.50 -5.48
CA MET A 155 0.03 -15.32 -4.09
C MET A 155 -0.68 -16.31 -3.15
N GLU A 156 -1.99 -16.41 -3.25
CA GLU A 156 -2.83 -17.32 -2.46
C GLU A 156 -2.43 -18.78 -2.69
N ARG A 157 -2.15 -19.17 -3.95
CA ARG A 157 -1.67 -20.53 -4.27
C ARG A 157 -0.36 -20.89 -3.58
N TYR A 158 0.48 -19.89 -3.27
CA TYR A 158 1.72 -20.07 -2.53
C TYR A 158 1.55 -19.89 -1.01
N GLY A 159 0.31 -19.74 -0.51
CA GLY A 159 0.00 -19.59 0.92
C GLY A 159 0.08 -18.14 1.43
N HIS A 160 0.26 -17.16 0.54
CA HIS A 160 0.30 -15.74 0.89
C HIS A 160 -1.09 -15.10 0.80
N ASP A 161 -2.03 -15.58 1.63
CA ASP A 161 -3.44 -15.16 1.59
C ASP A 161 -3.70 -13.82 2.27
N SER A 162 -2.87 -13.45 3.26
CA SER A 162 -3.10 -12.26 4.08
C SER A 162 -3.01 -10.96 3.26
N PRO A 163 -1.96 -10.72 2.45
CA PRO A 163 -1.86 -9.47 1.68
C PRO A 163 -3.00 -9.29 0.66
N PRO A 164 -3.40 -10.30 -0.14
CA PRO A 164 -4.58 -10.22 -1.00
C PRO A 164 -5.86 -9.84 -0.27
N LYS A 165 -6.17 -10.50 0.87
CA LYS A 165 -7.39 -10.21 1.64
C LYS A 165 -7.44 -8.77 2.14
N VAL A 166 -6.30 -8.28 2.65
CA VAL A 166 -6.16 -6.88 3.08
C VAL A 166 -6.37 -5.94 1.90
N MET A 167 -5.71 -6.21 0.78
CA MET A 167 -5.73 -5.32 -0.38
C MET A 167 -7.08 -5.28 -1.08
N TRP A 168 -7.85 -6.38 -1.11
CA TRP A 168 -9.23 -6.38 -1.60
C TRP A 168 -10.10 -5.33 -0.88
N ARG A 169 -10.03 -5.31 0.46
CA ARG A 169 -10.79 -4.35 1.27
C ARG A 169 -10.36 -2.91 1.00
N VAL A 170 -9.04 -2.65 0.93
CA VAL A 170 -8.50 -1.32 0.62
C VAL A 170 -8.93 -0.86 -0.77
N ASP A 171 -8.84 -1.73 -1.77
CA ASP A 171 -9.24 -1.42 -3.14
C ASP A 171 -10.74 -1.10 -3.22
N ASP A 172 -11.59 -1.85 -2.49
CA ASP A 172 -13.03 -1.59 -2.41
C ASP A 172 -13.37 -0.28 -1.70
N ASP A 173 -12.66 0.07 -0.64
CA ASP A 173 -12.86 1.34 0.05
C ASP A 173 -12.44 2.52 -0.84
N ILE A 174 -11.35 2.39 -1.60
CA ILE A 174 -10.95 3.39 -2.60
C ILE A 174 -12.01 3.50 -3.72
N ARG A 175 -12.57 2.38 -4.20
CA ARG A 175 -13.67 2.38 -5.18
C ARG A 175 -14.89 3.13 -4.69
N LYS A 176 -15.24 3.04 -3.40
CA LYS A 176 -16.39 3.75 -2.82
C LYS A 176 -16.15 5.26 -2.70
N LEU A 177 -14.89 5.68 -2.55
CA LEU A 177 -14.53 7.09 -2.45
C LEU A 177 -14.53 7.84 -3.79
N PHE A 178 -14.39 7.10 -4.90
CA PHE A 178 -14.35 7.64 -6.26
C PHE A 178 -15.75 7.76 -6.87
#